data_AF-A0A356KV05-F1
#
_entry.id   AF-A0A356KV05-F1
#
_cell.length_a   1.000
_cell.length_b   1.000
_cell.length_c   1.000
_cell.angle_alpha   90.00
_cell.angle_beta   90.00
_cell.angle_gamma   90.00
#
_symmetry.space_group_name_H-M   'P 1'
#
loop_
_entity.id
_entity.type
_entity.pdbx_description
1 polymer ?
#
loop_
_entity_poly.entity_id
_entity_poly.type
_entity_poly.pdbx_seq_one_letter_code
_entity_poly.pdbx_strand_id
1 'polypeptide(L)'
;MGVLALARCLWLGVEVLRLGGIPRPPPLALGLGALIFLRYAWSDISHGQVNVFVAWLTLEGIAAAEGERDVAAGAWLAAAVTLKLTPAIVVAHYLLRRRWRLIGWGSGFGLAFLLLPALAFGFGRNLDYLWRFVSEVTPWNARFHGFVGNNAALPGAAARLLAGSADAGQAPVPLLGSLAPSSALLVGRVISAGFLVAAS
;
A
#
# COMPACT_ATOMS: atom_id res chain seq x y z
N MET A 1 16.96 11.00 3.42
CA MET A 1 15.48 11.15 3.51
C MET A 1 14.80 10.20 4.51
N GLY A 2 15.34 9.02 4.83
CA GLY A 2 14.63 8.01 5.65
C GLY A 2 14.26 8.43 7.09
N VAL A 3 15.15 9.07 7.85
CA VAL A 3 14.94 9.32 9.29
C VAL A 3 13.78 10.28 9.58
N LEU A 4 13.66 11.37 8.81
CA LEU A 4 12.57 12.34 8.98
C LEU A 4 11.21 11.72 8.62
N ALA A 5 11.14 10.96 7.53
CA ALA A 5 9.93 10.24 7.14
C ALA A 5 9.52 9.21 8.22
N LEU A 6 10.49 8.49 8.81
CA LEU A 6 10.24 7.54 9.90
C LEU A 6 9.66 8.22 11.15
N ALA A 7 10.32 9.28 11.62
CA ALA A 7 9.85 10.04 12.77
C ALA A 7 8.44 10.61 12.52
N ARG A 8 8.19 11.09 11.30
CA ARG A 8 6.90 11.63 10.89
C ARG A 8 5.82 10.55 10.82
N CYS A 9 6.12 9.35 10.32
CA CYS A 9 5.21 8.20 10.34
C CYS A 9 4.80 7.81 11.76
N LEU A 10 5.76 7.72 12.69
CA LEU A 10 5.47 7.38 14.08
C LEU A 10 4.58 8.44 14.75
N TRP A 11 4.86 9.72 14.52
CA TRP A 11 4.05 10.82 15.03
C TRP A 11 2.64 10.83 14.43
N LEU A 12 2.53 10.74 13.09
CA LEU A 12 1.25 10.71 12.40
C LEU A 12 0.43 9.47 12.76
N GLY A 13 1.06 8.33 13.00
CA GLY A 13 0.37 7.12 13.44
C GLY A 13 -0.39 7.34 14.75
N VAL A 14 0.19 8.09 15.70
CA VAL A 14 -0.50 8.47 16.95
C VAL A 14 -1.53 9.57 16.69
N GLU A 15 -1.21 10.55 15.84
CA GLU A 15 -2.11 11.67 15.56
C GLU A 15 -3.37 11.25 14.82
N VAL A 16 -3.27 10.31 13.88
CA VAL A 16 -4.44 9.76 13.16
C VAL A 16 -5.39 9.04 14.11
N LEU A 17 -4.87 8.34 15.13
CA LEU A 17 -5.73 7.76 16.19
C LEU A 17 -6.50 8.85 16.93
N ARG A 18 -5.82 9.96 17.28
CA ARG A 18 -6.44 11.12 17.92
C ARG A 18 -7.52 11.76 17.06
N LEU A 19 -7.24 11.96 15.77
CA LEU A 19 -8.18 12.54 14.80
C LEU A 19 -9.41 11.64 14.60
N GLY A 20 -9.22 10.31 14.63
CA GLY A 20 -10.31 9.34 14.57
C GLY A 20 -11.09 9.15 15.87
N GLY A 21 -10.80 9.94 16.93
CA GLY A 21 -11.46 9.81 18.23
C GLY A 21 -11.10 8.53 18.99
N ILE A 22 -10.05 7.82 18.58
CA ILE A 22 -9.60 6.59 19.23
C ILE A 22 -8.74 6.98 20.43
N PRO A 23 -9.04 6.49 21.65
CA PRO A 23 -8.23 6.76 22.84
C PRO A 23 -6.76 6.37 22.62
N ARG A 24 -5.85 7.18 23.18
CA ARG A 24 -4.41 6.91 23.04
C ARG A 24 -4.08 5.53 23.64
N PRO A 25 -3.43 4.63 22.88
CA PRO A 25 -3.02 3.33 23.40
C PRO A 25 -2.06 3.49 24.59
N PRO A 26 -1.98 2.49 25.49
CA PRO A 26 -1.02 2.52 26.59
C PRO A 26 0.42 2.59 26.05
N PRO A 27 1.39 3.17 26.79
CA PRO A 27 2.76 3.34 26.33
C PRO A 27 3.43 2.06 25.84
N LEU A 28 3.12 0.92 26.46
CA LEU A 28 3.61 -0.38 26.02
C LEU A 28 3.13 -0.74 24.61
N ALA A 29 1.85 -0.53 24.30
CA ALA A 29 1.32 -0.79 22.96
C ALA A 29 1.94 0.14 21.91
N LEU A 30 2.17 1.41 22.25
CA LEU A 30 2.88 2.34 21.38
C LEU A 30 4.34 1.92 21.15
N GLY A 31 5.04 1.49 22.20
CA GLY A 31 6.40 0.98 22.12
C GLY A 31 6.50 -0.29 21.26
N LEU A 32 5.59 -1.24 21.45
CA LEU A 32 5.52 -2.45 20.63
C LEU A 32 5.18 -2.13 19.18
N GLY A 33 4.20 -1.26 18.92
CA GLY A 33 3.85 -0.81 17.57
C GLY A 33 5.03 -0.12 16.88
N ALA A 34 5.75 0.76 17.58
CA ALA A 34 6.96 1.41 17.07
C ALA A 34 8.07 0.41 16.78
N LEU A 35 8.30 -0.59 17.65
CA LEU A 35 9.32 -1.62 17.45
C LEU A 35 9.00 -2.48 16.22
N ILE A 36 7.74 -2.89 16.06
CA ILE A 36 7.27 -3.63 14.88
C ILE A 36 7.48 -2.79 13.62
N PHE A 37 7.04 -1.53 13.64
CA PHE A 37 7.23 -0.62 12.51
C PHE A 37 8.72 -0.43 12.16
N LEU A 38 9.59 -0.20 13.15
CA LEU A 38 11.03 -0.04 12.95
C LEU A 38 11.67 -1.29 12.36
N ARG A 39 11.23 -2.50 12.75
CA ARG A 39 11.70 -3.75 12.16
C ARG A 39 11.39 -3.83 10.67
N TYR A 40 10.17 -3.45 10.26
CA TYR A 40 9.78 -3.41 8.85
C TYR A 40 10.46 -2.28 8.08
N ALA A 41 10.56 -1.10 8.66
CA ALA A 41 11.28 0.03 8.08
C ALA A 41 12.75 -0.28 7.83
N TRP A 42 13.42 -0.97 8.77
CA TRP A 42 14.79 -1.42 8.58
C TRP A 42 14.90 -2.38 7.40
N SER A 43 13.97 -3.34 7.30
CA SER A 43 13.91 -4.25 6.16
C SER A 43 13.71 -3.47 4.86
N ASP A 44 12.78 -2.53 4.83
CA ASP A 44 12.48 -1.70 3.66
C ASP A 44 13.72 -0.96 3.14
N ILE A 45 14.41 -0.26 4.04
CA ILE A 45 15.62 0.49 3.73
C ILE A 45 16.74 -0.44 3.27
N SER A 46 16.92 -1.58 3.94
CA SER A 46 17.94 -2.58 3.57
C SER A 46 17.75 -3.15 2.17
N HIS A 47 16.51 -3.19 1.67
CA HIS A 47 16.18 -3.66 0.32
C HIS A 47 16.03 -2.52 -0.71
N GLY A 48 16.37 -1.27 -0.34
CA GLY A 48 16.26 -0.11 -1.23
C GLY A 48 14.82 0.24 -1.64
N GLN A 49 13.84 -0.19 -0.85
CA GLN A 49 12.43 0.03 -1.13
C GLN A 49 11.98 1.43 -0.68
N VAL A 50 10.87 1.89 -1.25
CA VAL A 50 10.29 3.23 -0.99
C VAL A 50 9.08 3.18 -0.05
N ASN A 51 8.80 2.06 0.61
CA ASN A 51 7.54 1.87 1.32
C ASN A 51 7.40 2.78 2.54
N VAL A 52 8.51 3.09 3.24
CA VAL A 52 8.49 4.09 4.33
C VAL A 52 8.03 5.46 3.81
N PHE A 53 8.49 5.85 2.62
CA PHE A 53 8.11 7.11 2.01
C PHE A 53 6.64 7.10 1.58
N VAL A 54 6.18 6.02 0.94
CA VAL A 54 4.77 5.83 0.58
C VAL A 54 3.86 5.85 1.81
N ALA A 55 4.28 5.21 2.90
CA ALA A 55 3.56 5.21 4.17
C ALA A 55 3.42 6.63 4.74
N TRP A 56 4.50 7.41 4.70
CA TRP A 56 4.47 8.81 5.12
C TRP A 56 3.46 9.63 4.31
N LEU A 57 3.52 9.57 2.97
CA LEU A 57 2.57 10.29 2.10
C LEU A 57 1.13 9.85 2.38
N THR A 58 0.91 8.55 2.58
CA THR A 58 -0.42 8.00 2.89
C THR A 58 -0.96 8.56 4.20
N LEU A 59 -0.13 8.61 5.25
CA LEU A 59 -0.51 9.15 6.56
C LEU A 59 -0.77 10.67 6.51
N GLU A 60 0.00 11.44 5.74
CA GLU A 60 -0.28 12.86 5.51
C GLU A 60 -1.62 13.05 4.78
N GLY A 61 -1.91 12.17 3.82
CA GLY A 61 -3.19 12.15 3.11
C GLY A 61 -4.39 11.90 4.04
N ILE A 62 -4.27 10.90 4.92
CA ILE A 62 -5.29 10.60 5.94
C ILE A 62 -5.44 11.78 6.92
N ALA A 63 -4.34 12.27 7.49
CA ALA A 63 -4.37 13.39 8.44
C ALA A 63 -4.92 14.70 7.81
N ALA A 64 -4.70 14.90 6.51
CA ALA A 64 -5.32 16.00 5.78
C ALA A 64 -6.83 15.77 5.57
N ALA A 65 -7.24 14.56 5.22
CA ALA A 65 -8.65 14.21 5.01
C ALA A 65 -9.48 14.32 6.29
N GLU A 66 -8.98 13.79 7.41
CA GLU A 66 -9.63 13.90 8.72
C GLU A 66 -9.70 15.35 9.23
N GLY A 67 -8.73 16.19 8.82
CA GLY A 67 -8.76 17.63 9.06
C GLY A 67 -9.53 18.44 8.00
N GLU A 68 -10.34 17.79 7.16
CA GLU A 68 -11.17 18.40 6.10
C GLU A 68 -10.40 19.21 5.04
N ARG A 69 -9.10 18.97 4.89
CA ARG A 69 -8.23 19.62 3.88
C ARG A 69 -8.19 18.79 2.60
N ASP A 70 -9.33 18.72 1.91
CA ASP A 70 -9.55 17.84 0.74
C ASP A 70 -8.49 17.99 -0.38
N VAL A 71 -8.00 19.22 -0.64
CA VAL A 71 -6.97 19.48 -1.67
C VAL A 71 -5.65 18.81 -1.29
N ALA A 72 -5.19 19.02 -0.06
CA ALA A 72 -3.95 18.44 0.44
C ALA A 72 -4.07 16.92 0.56
N ALA A 73 -5.21 16.42 1.03
CA ALA A 73 -5.49 15.00 1.10
C ALA A 73 -5.42 14.33 -0.28
N GLY A 74 -6.07 14.94 -1.28
CA GLY A 74 -6.02 14.49 -2.67
C GLY A 74 -4.58 14.46 -3.21
N ALA A 75 -3.81 15.53 -3.02
CA ALA A 75 -2.43 15.61 -3.48
C ALA A 75 -1.53 14.53 -2.86
N TRP A 76 -1.59 14.36 -1.54
CA TRP A 76 -0.77 13.37 -0.82
C TRP A 76 -1.12 11.94 -1.21
N LEU A 77 -2.42 11.60 -1.27
CA LEU A 77 -2.86 10.26 -1.66
C LEU A 77 -2.56 9.98 -3.14
N ALA A 78 -2.70 10.97 -4.03
CA ALA A 78 -2.31 10.82 -5.43
C ALA A 78 -0.82 10.55 -5.59
N ALA A 79 0.03 11.26 -4.85
CA ALA A 79 1.48 11.03 -4.86
C ALA A 79 1.81 9.62 -4.35
N ALA A 80 1.19 9.20 -3.25
CA ALA A 80 1.38 7.87 -2.68
C ALA A 80 0.99 6.76 -3.67
N VAL A 81 -0.19 6.87 -4.30
CA VAL A 81 -0.71 5.90 -5.27
C VAL A 81 0.13 5.83 -6.54
N THR A 82 0.62 6.98 -7.02
CA THR A 82 1.47 7.04 -8.21
C THR A 82 2.80 6.30 -8.00
N LEU A 83 3.33 6.33 -6.77
CA LEU A 83 4.56 5.59 -6.41
C LEU A 83 4.31 4.12 -6.16
N LYS A 84 3.18 3.77 -5.55
CA LYS A 84 2.82 2.38 -5.26
C LYS A 84 1.31 2.26 -5.16
N LEU A 85 0.73 1.22 -5.77
CA LEU A 85 -0.73 1.08 -5.82
C LEU A 85 -1.38 0.80 -4.44
N THR A 86 -0.62 0.32 -3.46
CA THR A 86 -1.12 -0.12 -2.13
C THR A 86 -2.02 0.91 -1.42
N PRO A 87 -1.71 2.22 -1.37
CA PRO A 87 -2.55 3.24 -0.73
C PRO A 87 -3.89 3.50 -1.45
N ALA A 88 -4.13 2.93 -2.63
CA ALA A 88 -5.40 3.07 -3.33
C ALA A 88 -6.58 2.53 -2.52
N ILE A 89 -6.33 1.60 -1.58
CA ILE A 89 -7.35 1.15 -0.61
C ILE A 89 -7.89 2.31 0.25
N VAL A 90 -7.04 3.28 0.62
CA VAL A 90 -7.43 4.47 1.38
C VAL A 90 -8.27 5.40 0.50
N VAL A 91 -7.91 5.52 -0.78
CA VAL A 91 -8.73 6.27 -1.76
C VAL A 91 -10.10 5.62 -1.92
N ALA A 92 -10.17 4.29 -2.04
CA ALA A 92 -11.42 3.54 -2.11
C ALA A 92 -12.28 3.74 -0.85
N HIS A 93 -11.67 3.76 0.33
CA HIS A 93 -12.37 4.08 1.58
C HIS A 93 -13.04 5.47 1.53
N TYR A 94 -12.33 6.52 1.09
CA TYR A 94 -12.90 7.86 0.98
C TYR A 94 -13.92 7.99 -0.16
N LEU A 95 -13.79 7.17 -1.22
CA LEU A 95 -14.79 7.05 -2.28
C LEU A 95 -16.11 6.49 -1.73
N LEU A 96 -16.05 5.41 -0.94
CA LEU A 96 -17.22 4.81 -0.29
C LEU A 96 -17.87 5.78 0.71
N ARG A 97 -17.06 6.59 1.42
CA ARG A 97 -17.54 7.69 2.28
C ARG A 97 -18.03 8.92 1.50
N ARG A 98 -18.12 8.86 0.17
CA ARG A 98 -18.62 9.93 -0.70
C ARG A 98 -17.87 11.26 -0.55
N ARG A 99 -16.57 11.22 -0.24
CA ARG A 99 -15.70 12.41 -0.15
C ARG A 99 -15.29 12.90 -1.54
N TRP A 100 -16.27 13.26 -2.37
CA TRP A 100 -16.09 13.54 -3.81
C TRP A 100 -15.08 14.64 -4.12
N ARG A 101 -15.00 15.67 -3.26
CA ARG A 101 -14.03 16.77 -3.43
C ARG A 101 -12.59 16.26 -3.33
N LEU A 102 -12.28 15.47 -2.31
CA LEU A 102 -10.97 14.81 -2.14
C LEU A 102 -10.67 13.91 -3.33
N ILE A 103 -11.64 13.09 -3.76
CA ILE A 103 -11.47 12.20 -4.92
C ILE A 103 -11.19 13.00 -6.19
N GLY A 104 -11.93 14.07 -6.45
CA GLY A 104 -11.71 14.94 -7.61
C GLY A 104 -10.31 15.55 -7.63
N TRP A 105 -9.86 16.11 -6.50
CA TRP A 105 -8.49 16.62 -6.38
C TRP A 105 -7.46 15.51 -6.53
N GLY A 106 -7.67 14.35 -5.92
CA GLY A 106 -6.79 13.19 -6.04
C GLY A 106 -6.65 12.70 -7.48
N SER A 107 -7.75 12.62 -8.23
CA SER A 107 -7.72 12.30 -9.66
C SER A 107 -6.95 13.34 -10.47
N GLY A 108 -7.19 14.63 -10.21
CA GLY A 108 -6.48 15.72 -10.88
C GLY A 108 -4.96 15.69 -10.65
N PHE A 109 -4.54 15.58 -9.38
CA PHE A 109 -3.12 15.45 -9.04
C PHE A 109 -2.51 14.16 -9.56
N GLY A 110 -3.24 13.05 -9.52
CA GLY A 110 -2.78 11.76 -10.06
C GLY A 110 -2.48 11.85 -11.55
N LEU A 111 -3.40 12.44 -12.33
CA LEU A 111 -3.17 12.71 -13.75
C LEU A 111 -1.97 13.65 -13.96
N ALA A 112 -1.86 14.72 -13.17
CA ALA A 112 -0.73 15.64 -13.25
C ALA A 112 0.62 14.92 -12.98
N PHE A 113 0.68 14.04 -11.98
CA PHE A 113 1.90 13.29 -11.68
C PHE A 113 2.25 12.24 -12.75
N LEU A 114 1.26 11.59 -13.37
CA LEU A 114 1.47 10.67 -14.48
C LEU A 114 1.94 11.38 -15.76
N LEU A 115 1.54 12.65 -15.94
CA LEU A 115 1.93 13.47 -17.07
C LEU A 115 3.19 14.31 -16.82
N LEU A 116 3.62 14.47 -15.58
CA LEU A 116 4.81 15.25 -15.22
C LEU A 116 6.07 14.81 -16.00
N PRO A 117 6.35 13.50 -16.20
CA PRO A 117 7.53 13.09 -16.96
C PRO A 117 7.46 13.47 -18.45
N ALA A 118 6.29 13.81 -18.99
CA ALA A 118 6.16 14.33 -20.36
C ALA A 118 6.93 15.63 -20.58
N LEU A 119 7.19 16.42 -19.52
CA LEU A 119 8.04 17.61 -19.60
C LEU A 119 9.50 17.27 -19.91
N ALA A 120 9.98 16.09 -19.50
CA ALA A 120 11.34 15.63 -19.74
C ALA A 120 11.44 14.74 -21.00
N PHE A 121 10.44 13.89 -21.24
CA PHE A 121 10.51 12.86 -22.28
C PHE A 121 9.69 13.19 -23.54
N GLY A 122 8.86 14.23 -23.50
CA GLY A 122 7.86 14.53 -24.52
C GLY A 122 6.56 13.74 -24.34
N PHE A 123 5.45 14.33 -24.76
CA PHE A 123 4.11 13.79 -24.52
C PHE A 123 3.88 12.40 -25.14
N GLY A 124 4.21 12.22 -26.42
CA GLY A 124 4.04 10.92 -27.10
C GLY A 124 4.82 9.80 -26.43
N ARG A 125 6.08 10.04 -26.09
CA ARG A 125 6.93 9.06 -25.40
C ARG A 125 6.45 8.74 -23.99
N ASN A 126 5.95 9.74 -23.26
CA ASN A 126 5.36 9.51 -21.94
C ASN A 126 4.13 8.60 -22.03
N LEU A 127 3.25 8.82 -23.01
CA LEU A 127 2.11 7.95 -23.26
C LEU A 127 2.54 6.53 -23.62
N ASP A 128 3.58 6.36 -24.44
CA ASP A 128 4.14 5.04 -24.75
C ASP A 128 4.64 4.33 -23.49
N TYR A 129 5.30 5.04 -22.58
CA TYR A 129 5.75 4.47 -21.30
C TYR A 129 4.60 4.09 -20.38
N LEU A 130 3.57 4.94 -20.26
CA LEU A 130 2.36 4.61 -19.50
C LEU A 130 1.64 3.40 -20.10
N TRP A 131 1.55 3.32 -21.44
CA TRP A 131 0.96 2.18 -22.12
C TRP A 131 1.73 0.89 -21.83
N ARG A 132 3.06 0.89 -22.02
CA ARG A 132 3.92 -0.27 -21.71
C ARG A 132 3.86 -0.67 -20.24
N PHE A 133 3.74 0.30 -19.33
CA PHE A 133 3.56 -0.02 -17.92
C PHE A 133 2.29 -0.86 -17.68
N VAL A 134 1.19 -0.52 -18.35
CA VAL A 134 -0.08 -1.24 -18.23
C VAL A 134 -0.10 -2.54 -19.02
N SER A 135 0.44 -2.57 -20.24
CA SER A 135 0.36 -3.72 -21.14
C SER A 135 1.45 -4.77 -20.92
N GLU A 136 2.61 -4.38 -20.39
CA GLU A 136 3.78 -5.26 -20.23
C GLU A 136 4.18 -5.41 -18.76
N VAL A 137 4.45 -4.29 -18.07
CA VAL A 137 5.01 -4.33 -16.70
C VAL A 137 4.00 -4.85 -15.68
N THR A 138 2.74 -4.43 -15.78
CA THR A 138 1.69 -4.84 -14.81
C THR A 138 1.38 -6.34 -14.92
N PRO A 139 1.14 -6.92 -16.12
CA PRO A 139 0.96 -8.36 -16.28
C PRO A 139 2.20 -9.17 -15.89
N TRP A 140 3.39 -8.67 -16.22
CA TRP A 140 4.65 -9.30 -15.83
C TRP A 140 4.78 -9.34 -14.29
N ASN A 141 4.60 -8.21 -13.61
CA ASN A 141 4.61 -8.15 -12.14
C ASN A 141 3.56 -9.07 -11.52
N ALA A 142 2.34 -9.12 -12.05
CA ALA A 142 1.30 -10.00 -11.55
C ALA A 142 1.70 -11.48 -11.66
N ARG A 143 2.33 -11.87 -12.79
CA ARG A 143 2.76 -13.24 -13.04
C ARG A 143 3.97 -13.65 -12.20
N PHE A 144 4.95 -12.77 -12.06
CA PHE A 144 6.24 -13.09 -11.46
C PHE A 144 6.38 -12.70 -9.99
N HIS A 145 5.67 -11.67 -9.53
CA HIS A 145 5.72 -11.19 -8.14
C HIS A 145 4.41 -11.43 -7.37
N GLY A 146 3.30 -11.70 -8.07
CA GLY A 146 2.04 -12.08 -7.43
C GLY A 146 2.08 -13.43 -6.70
N PHE A 147 3.00 -14.33 -7.08
CA PHE A 147 3.01 -15.74 -6.67
C PHE A 147 4.33 -16.24 -6.06
N VAL A 148 5.26 -15.35 -5.69
CA VAL A 148 6.52 -15.76 -5.05
C VAL A 148 6.27 -16.10 -3.58
N GLY A 149 6.95 -17.13 -3.06
CA GLY A 149 6.77 -17.62 -1.68
C GLY A 149 7.04 -16.60 -0.58
N ASN A 150 7.78 -15.54 -0.87
CA ASN A 150 7.97 -14.42 0.06
C ASN A 150 6.96 -13.25 -0.13
N ASN A 151 5.89 -13.44 -0.90
CA ASN A 151 4.84 -12.43 -1.06
C ASN A 151 4.02 -12.28 0.25
N ALA A 152 4.06 -11.09 0.86
CA ALA A 152 3.34 -10.77 2.08
C ALA A 152 1.85 -10.42 1.87
N ALA A 153 1.37 -10.38 0.62
CA ALA A 153 -0.05 -10.21 0.34
C ALA A 153 -0.85 -11.39 0.92
N LEU A 154 -2.05 -11.13 1.46
CA LEU A 154 -2.92 -12.15 2.08
C LEU A 154 -3.10 -13.41 1.22
N PRO A 155 -3.31 -13.34 -0.11
CA PRO A 155 -3.33 -14.53 -0.97
C PRO A 155 -2.01 -15.29 -1.04
N GLY A 156 -0.88 -14.59 -1.10
CA GLY A 156 0.46 -15.21 -1.12
C GLY A 156 0.81 -15.85 0.23
N ALA A 157 0.50 -15.16 1.33
CA ALA A 157 0.65 -15.69 2.68
C ALA A 157 -0.24 -16.92 2.93
N ALA A 158 -1.50 -16.87 2.51
CA ALA A 158 -2.41 -18.02 2.58
C ALA A 158 -1.92 -19.19 1.72
N ALA A 159 -1.46 -18.94 0.48
CA ALA A 159 -0.86 -19.96 -0.37
C ALA A 159 0.39 -20.59 0.27
N ARG A 160 1.29 -19.79 0.85
CA ARG A 160 2.46 -20.31 1.57
C ARG A 160 2.08 -21.19 2.75
N LEU A 161 1.19 -20.70 3.62
CA LEU A 161 0.84 -21.39 4.86
C LEU A 161 0.01 -22.66 4.61
N LEU A 162 -0.91 -22.62 3.65
CA LEU A 162 -1.93 -23.66 3.42
C LEU A 162 -1.64 -24.58 2.24
N ALA A 163 -0.70 -24.24 1.36
CA ALA A 163 -0.33 -25.09 0.22
C ALA A 163 1.19 -25.35 0.15
N GLY A 164 1.99 -24.65 0.96
CA GLY A 164 3.43 -24.57 0.77
C GLY A 164 3.76 -23.69 -0.43
N SER A 165 4.65 -22.72 -0.27
CA SER A 165 5.12 -21.92 -1.41
C SER A 165 6.57 -22.26 -1.70
N ALA A 166 6.86 -22.69 -2.92
CA ALA A 166 8.21 -22.63 -3.44
C ALA A 166 8.58 -21.16 -3.65
N ASP A 167 9.59 -20.65 -2.93
CA ASP A 167 10.42 -19.62 -3.52
C ASP A 167 11.04 -20.20 -4.80
N ALA A 168 11.43 -19.35 -5.75
CA ALA A 168 12.22 -19.80 -6.89
C ALA A 168 13.50 -20.51 -6.39
N GLY A 169 13.44 -21.84 -6.23
CA GLY A 169 14.52 -22.67 -5.72
C GLY A 169 14.37 -23.34 -4.36
N GLN A 170 13.24 -23.23 -3.62
CA GLN A 170 13.06 -23.98 -2.35
C GLN A 170 11.87 -24.94 -2.40
N ALA A 171 12.05 -26.16 -1.88
CA ALA A 171 11.01 -27.18 -1.85
C ALA A 171 9.82 -26.74 -0.97
N PRO A 172 8.57 -26.88 -1.44
CA PRO A 172 7.39 -26.43 -0.72
C PRO A 172 7.17 -27.30 0.52
N VAL A 173 7.28 -26.71 1.71
CA VAL A 173 6.82 -27.33 2.96
C VAL A 173 5.62 -26.54 3.47
N PRO A 174 4.39 -27.08 3.35
CA PRO A 174 3.22 -26.44 3.94
C PRO A 174 3.36 -26.35 5.47
N LEU A 175 3.06 -25.18 6.04
CA LEU A 175 3.22 -24.90 7.46
C LEU A 175 1.98 -25.23 8.31
N LEU A 176 0.77 -25.12 7.72
CA LEU A 176 -0.51 -25.30 8.42
C LEU A 176 -1.44 -26.34 7.78
N GLY A 177 -1.28 -26.66 6.48
CA GLY A 177 -2.10 -27.66 5.80
C GLY A 177 -1.68 -27.86 4.34
N SER A 178 -2.19 -28.90 3.68
CA SER A 178 -1.84 -29.27 2.30
C SER A 178 -3.02 -29.09 1.34
N LEU A 179 -3.60 -27.88 1.30
CA LEU A 179 -4.60 -27.51 0.31
C LEU A 179 -3.98 -27.42 -1.08
N ALA A 180 -4.80 -27.68 -2.12
CA ALA A 180 -4.43 -27.33 -3.47
C ALA A 180 -4.16 -25.80 -3.56
N PRO A 181 -3.14 -25.36 -4.34
CA PRO A 181 -2.78 -23.95 -4.46
C PRO A 181 -3.96 -23.04 -4.85
N SER A 182 -4.86 -23.51 -5.72
CA SER A 182 -6.07 -22.79 -6.14
C SER A 182 -7.04 -22.53 -4.96
N SER A 183 -7.21 -23.51 -4.07
CA SER A 183 -8.06 -23.40 -2.89
C SER A 183 -7.47 -22.44 -1.85
N ALA A 184 -6.15 -22.51 -1.60
CA ALA A 184 -5.48 -21.60 -0.68
C ALA A 184 -5.55 -20.13 -1.16
N LEU A 185 -5.44 -19.91 -2.48
CA LEU A 185 -5.62 -18.59 -3.09
C LEU A 185 -7.05 -18.07 -2.94
N LEU A 186 -8.05 -18.94 -3.10
CA LEU A 186 -9.46 -18.55 -2.89
C LEU A 186 -9.69 -18.08 -1.46
N VAL A 187 -9.17 -18.82 -0.46
CA VAL A 187 -9.27 -18.43 0.96
C VAL A 187 -8.63 -17.05 1.18
N GLY A 188 -7.41 -16.83 0.68
CA GLY A 188 -6.75 -15.53 0.83
C GLY A 188 -7.49 -14.37 0.15
N ARG A 189 -8.14 -14.61 -1.00
CA ARG A 189 -9.00 -13.61 -1.68
C ARG A 189 -10.25 -13.30 -0.86
N VAL A 190 -10.90 -14.31 -0.29
CA VAL A 190 -12.08 -14.13 0.59
C VAL A 190 -11.72 -13.33 1.83
N ILE A 191 -10.60 -13.66 2.50
CA ILE A 191 -10.11 -12.89 3.65
C ILE A 191 -9.88 -11.42 3.25
N SER A 192 -9.20 -11.19 2.12
CA SER A 192 -8.93 -9.83 1.62
C SER A 192 -10.23 -9.04 1.36
N ALA A 193 -11.24 -9.68 0.77
CA ALA A 193 -12.54 -9.07 0.53
C ALA A 193 -13.30 -8.78 1.84
N GLY A 194 -13.23 -9.68 2.83
CA GLY A 194 -13.85 -9.48 4.14
C GLY A 194 -13.31 -8.26 4.89
N PHE A 195 -12.00 -8.01 4.82
CA PHE A 195 -11.39 -6.81 5.42
C PHE A 195 -11.91 -5.51 4.79
N LEU A 196 -12.19 -5.51 3.48
CA LEU A 196 -12.72 -4.33 2.79
C LEU A 196 -14.16 -4.02 3.21
N VAL A 197 -14.96 -5.05 3.49
CA VAL A 197 -16.37 -4.91 3.91
C VAL A 197 -16.49 -4.60 5.41
N ALA A 198 -15.61 -5.12 6.25
CA ALA A 198 -15.63 -4.86 7.70
C ALA A 198 -15.15 -3.44 8.08
N ALA A 199 -14.49 -2.73 7.16
CA ALA A 199 -13.95 -1.38 7.36
C ALA A 199 -14.87 -0.26 6.82
N SER A 200 -16.03 -0.59 6.28
CA SER A 200 -17.09 0.32 5.82
C SER A 200 -18.23 0.41 6.84
#